data_AF-A0A1B3ZE61-F1
#
_entry.id   AF-A0A1B3ZE61-F1
#
_cell.length_a   1.000
_cell.length_b   1.000
_cell.length_c   1.000
_cell.angle_alpha   90.00
_cell.angle_beta   90.00
_cell.angle_gamma   90.00
#
_symmetry.space_group_name_H-M   'P 1'
#
loop_
_entity.id
_entity.type
_entity.pdbx_description
1 polymer ?
#
loop_
_entity_poly.entity_id
_entity_poly.type
_entity_poly.pdbx_seq_one_letter_code
_entity_poly.pdbx_strand_id
1 'polypeptide(L)'
;MSASDPTTARQARQLTKKLAAELSGKQRGPDREVRRHSFDEEKPEAKPWRPIGDGTRDGALGWIDCMLEVARDFDDLERRKGGGRPLGANGLAVLEILLGRRGRKRIPIDFKTGRLFPAIDTIAEAANLCRVTVVRALARLRAHGFLRWVRRSRKTGKDGEFGPQREQTSNAYYFDPGALPKTVRQRLLQLWDRKLAAIGKRYGAPPPTPDSPPQPAYSPLRKALSEMRSSFDNASLPSSPAIPAQG
;
A
#
# COMPACT_ATOMS: atom_id res chain seq x y z
N MET A 1 -36.14 34.18 -21.38
CA MET A 1 -35.93 33.58 -20.04
C MET A 1 -34.44 33.26 -19.93
N SER A 2 -33.64 34.18 -19.40
CA SER A 2 -32.18 34.09 -19.43
C SER A 2 -31.66 33.29 -18.24
N ALA A 3 -30.91 32.21 -18.52
CA ALA A 3 -30.32 31.34 -17.52
C ALA A 3 -29.30 32.12 -16.69
N SER A 4 -29.51 32.20 -15.38
CA SER A 4 -28.59 32.83 -14.44
C SER A 4 -27.26 32.06 -14.40
N ASP A 5 -26.18 32.73 -14.81
CA ASP A 5 -24.83 32.17 -14.81
C ASP A 5 -24.42 31.66 -13.41
N PRO A 6 -23.91 30.42 -13.30
CA PRO A 6 -23.53 29.81 -12.01
C PRO A 6 -22.38 30.56 -11.30
N THR A 7 -21.59 31.31 -12.05
CA THR A 7 -20.53 32.20 -11.56
C THR A 7 -21.09 33.38 -10.77
N THR A 8 -22.19 33.97 -11.24
CA THR A 8 -22.86 35.14 -10.64
C THR A 8 -23.51 34.77 -9.31
N ALA A 9 -24.12 33.58 -9.23
CA ALA A 9 -24.69 33.07 -7.99
C ALA A 9 -23.62 32.81 -6.91
N ARG A 10 -22.43 32.35 -7.30
CA ARG A 10 -21.30 32.14 -6.39
C ARG A 10 -20.71 33.46 -5.89
N GLN A 11 -20.61 34.45 -6.76
CA GLN A 11 -20.15 35.81 -6.42
C GLN A 11 -21.15 36.50 -5.48
N ALA A 12 -22.45 36.42 -5.76
CA ALA A 12 -23.49 36.96 -4.89
C ALA A 12 -23.45 36.33 -3.49
N ARG A 13 -23.27 35.01 -3.40
CA ARG A 13 -23.10 34.29 -2.11
C ARG A 13 -21.83 34.69 -1.35
N GLN A 14 -20.75 35.03 -2.04
CA GLN A 14 -19.53 35.51 -1.40
C GLN A 14 -19.69 36.93 -0.87
N LEU A 15 -20.39 37.80 -1.60
CA LEU A 15 -20.67 39.17 -1.20
C LEU A 15 -21.61 39.21 0.00
N THR A 16 -22.69 38.42 0.01
CA THR A 16 -23.62 38.34 1.15
C THR A 16 -22.94 37.76 2.39
N LYS A 17 -22.08 36.74 2.25
CA LYS A 17 -21.26 36.24 3.36
C LYS A 17 -20.29 37.28 3.91
N LYS A 18 -19.65 38.07 3.05
CA LYS A 18 -18.74 39.15 3.47
C LYS A 18 -19.49 40.24 4.23
N LEU A 19 -20.62 40.70 3.70
CA LEU A 19 -21.44 41.75 4.32
C LEU A 19 -22.00 41.29 5.68
N ALA A 20 -22.45 40.04 5.77
CA ALA A 20 -22.92 39.45 7.03
C ALA A 20 -21.80 39.29 8.06
N ALA A 21 -20.58 38.96 7.62
CA ALA A 21 -19.42 38.89 8.49
C ALA A 21 -19.02 40.28 9.02
N GLU A 22 -19.03 41.31 8.18
CA GLU A 22 -18.77 42.71 8.56
C GLU A 22 -19.79 43.24 9.56
N LEU A 23 -21.09 42.99 9.33
CA LEU A 23 -22.17 43.41 10.23
C LEU A 23 -22.15 42.70 11.59
N SER A 24 -21.56 41.50 11.67
CA SER A 24 -21.52 40.73 12.91
C SER A 24 -20.45 41.18 13.91
N GLY A 25 -19.53 42.07 13.53
CA GLY A 25 -18.41 42.50 14.38
C GLY A 25 -17.41 41.39 14.74
N LYS A 26 -17.61 40.15 14.26
CA LYS A 26 -16.75 39.01 14.55
C LYS A 26 -15.57 39.01 13.59
N GLN A 27 -14.44 39.56 14.02
CA GLN A 27 -13.18 39.40 13.28
C GLN A 27 -12.70 37.94 13.34
N ARG A 28 -12.25 37.44 12.19
CA ARG A 28 -11.62 36.11 12.08
C ARG A 28 -10.41 36.04 13.00
N GLY A 29 -10.45 35.14 13.99
CA GLY A 29 -9.28 34.84 14.82
C GLY A 29 -8.13 34.31 13.95
N PRO A 30 -6.86 34.58 14.30
CA PRO A 30 -5.74 34.05 13.55
C PRO A 30 -5.81 32.52 13.54
N ASP A 31 -5.56 31.88 12.39
CA ASP A 31 -5.31 30.44 12.28
C ASP A 31 -3.96 30.12 12.95
N ARG A 32 -3.83 30.43 14.25
CA ARG A 32 -2.71 29.99 15.07
C ARG A 32 -2.77 28.47 15.02
N GLU A 33 -1.63 27.86 14.65
CA GLU A 33 -1.33 26.42 14.69
C GLU A 33 -1.31 25.66 13.36
N VAL A 34 -1.82 26.20 12.24
CA VAL A 34 -1.65 25.54 10.92
C VAL A 34 -0.31 25.91 10.30
N ARG A 35 0.51 24.90 10.02
CA ARG A 35 1.84 25.10 9.41
C ARG A 35 1.72 25.43 7.92
N ARG A 36 2.64 26.26 7.40
CA ARG A 36 2.74 26.57 5.96
C ARG A 36 2.83 25.29 5.11
N HIS A 37 2.21 25.32 3.93
CA HIS A 37 2.09 24.18 3.01
C HIS A 37 1.31 22.98 3.57
N SER A 38 0.35 23.23 4.47
CA SER A 38 -0.64 22.23 4.86
C SER A 38 -1.82 22.28 3.91
N PHE A 39 -2.18 21.13 3.35
CA PHE A 39 -3.32 20.99 2.46
C PHE A 39 -4.56 20.63 3.27
N ASP A 40 -5.73 21.01 2.76
CA ASP A 40 -6.99 20.54 3.31
C ASP A 40 -7.09 19.03 3.06
N GLU A 41 -7.50 18.25 4.06
CA GLU A 41 -7.55 16.79 3.95
C GLU A 41 -8.50 16.25 2.88
N GLU A 42 -9.48 17.04 2.47
CA GLU A 42 -10.40 16.64 1.40
C GLU A 42 -9.74 16.76 0.01
N LYS A 43 -8.71 17.60 -0.12
CA LYS A 43 -8.04 17.88 -1.39
C LYS A 43 -7.24 16.68 -1.91
N PRO A 44 -7.17 16.48 -3.25
CA PRO A 44 -6.35 15.43 -3.85
C PRO A 44 -4.87 15.50 -3.45
N GLU A 45 -4.32 16.70 -3.28
CA GLU A 45 -2.92 16.91 -2.90
C GLU A 45 -2.60 16.36 -1.50
N ALA A 46 -3.60 16.27 -0.61
CA ALA A 46 -3.50 15.67 0.72
C ALA A 46 -3.61 14.14 0.72
N LYS A 47 -3.84 13.54 -0.45
CA LYS A 47 -4.15 12.11 -0.64
C LYS A 47 -3.11 11.44 -1.57
N PRO A 48 -1.82 11.36 -1.20
CA PRO A 48 -0.76 10.75 -2.01
C PRO A 48 -0.81 9.21 -1.99
N TRP A 49 -2.01 8.65 -2.09
CA TRP A 49 -2.32 7.24 -1.87
C TRP A 49 -1.89 6.40 -3.06
N ARG A 50 -1.09 5.36 -2.79
CA ARG A 50 -0.68 4.35 -3.76
C ARG A 50 -0.69 2.98 -3.09
N PRO A 51 -1.17 1.93 -3.77
CA PRO A 51 -1.08 0.57 -3.26
C PRO A 51 0.37 0.21 -2.96
N ILE A 52 0.57 -0.59 -1.91
CA ILE A 52 1.90 -1.08 -1.53
C ILE A 52 2.14 -2.40 -2.25
N GLY A 53 3.23 -2.49 -3.02
CA GLY A 53 3.45 -3.62 -3.91
C GLY A 53 2.35 -3.68 -4.97
N ASP A 54 1.60 -4.78 -4.99
CA ASP A 54 0.43 -5.03 -5.84
C ASP A 54 -0.91 -4.71 -5.15
N GLY A 55 -0.88 -4.25 -3.89
CA GLY A 55 -2.06 -4.01 -3.06
C GLY A 55 -2.65 -5.27 -2.42
N THR A 56 -2.10 -6.45 -2.71
CA THR A 56 -2.43 -7.69 -1.98
C THR A 56 -1.60 -7.77 -0.70
N ARG A 57 -2.05 -8.58 0.26
CA ARG A 57 -1.31 -8.75 1.52
C ARG A 57 0.07 -9.34 1.28
N ASP A 58 0.17 -10.39 0.48
CA ASP A 58 1.42 -11.12 0.28
C ASP A 58 2.41 -10.32 -0.58
N GLY A 59 1.93 -9.65 -1.62
CA GLY A 59 2.75 -8.75 -2.41
C GLY A 59 3.21 -7.53 -1.61
N ALA A 60 2.32 -6.92 -0.81
CA ALA A 60 2.72 -5.82 0.07
C ALA A 60 3.78 -6.26 1.10
N LEU A 61 3.62 -7.41 1.75
CA LEU A 61 4.59 -7.92 2.71
C LEU A 61 5.94 -8.24 2.05
N GLY A 62 5.92 -8.85 0.86
CA GLY A 62 7.14 -9.10 0.09
C GLY A 62 7.85 -7.79 -0.28
N TRP A 63 7.08 -6.78 -0.68
CA TRP A 63 7.63 -5.48 -1.07
C TRP A 63 8.22 -4.75 0.13
N ILE A 64 7.56 -4.83 1.29
CA ILE A 64 8.04 -4.31 2.57
C ILE A 64 9.38 -4.95 2.95
N ASP A 65 9.48 -6.29 2.84
CA ASP A 65 10.73 -7.01 3.13
C ASP A 65 11.86 -6.51 2.21
N CYS A 66 11.58 -6.36 0.90
CA CYS A 66 12.56 -5.84 -0.06
C CYS A 66 12.96 -4.38 0.23
N MET A 67 12.01 -3.52 0.59
CA MET A 67 12.27 -2.12 0.95
C MET A 67 13.16 -2.02 2.20
N LEU A 68 12.90 -2.85 3.20
CA LEU A 68 13.71 -2.90 4.43
C LEU A 68 15.11 -3.46 4.18
N GLU A 69 15.25 -4.47 3.32
CA GLU A 69 16.56 -4.98 2.90
C GLU A 69 17.36 -3.88 2.18
N VAL A 70 16.75 -3.17 1.23
CA VAL A 70 17.38 -2.07 0.50
C VAL A 70 17.81 -0.93 1.43
N ALA A 71 16.99 -0.60 2.43
CA ALA A 71 17.34 0.43 3.41
C ALA A 71 18.57 0.03 4.24
N ARG A 72 18.69 -1.25 4.63
CA ARG A 72 19.86 -1.78 5.33
C ARG A 72 21.10 -1.82 4.45
N ASP A 73 20.95 -2.31 3.21
CA ASP A 73 22.02 -2.32 2.20
C ASP A 73 22.56 -0.91 1.96
N PHE A 74 21.68 0.08 1.85
CA PHE A 74 22.07 1.49 1.67
C PHE A 74 22.90 2.00 2.86
N ASP A 75 22.44 1.76 4.09
CA ASP A 75 23.17 2.15 5.31
C ASP A 75 24.56 1.50 5.38
N ASP A 76 24.66 0.21 5.04
CA ASP A 76 25.92 -0.53 5.10
C ASP A 76 26.88 -0.14 3.97
N LEU A 77 26.37 0.15 2.77
CA LEU A 77 27.18 0.62 1.64
C LEU A 77 27.80 1.99 1.95
N GLU A 78 27.02 2.94 2.47
CA GLU A 78 27.54 4.26 2.84
C GLU A 78 28.54 4.17 3.99
N ARG A 79 28.32 3.25 4.95
CA ARG A 79 29.31 2.96 5.99
C ARG A 79 30.62 2.39 5.45
N ARG A 80 30.56 1.46 4.48
CA ARG A 80 31.74 0.84 3.86
C ARG A 80 32.58 1.84 3.05
N LYS A 81 31.98 2.90 2.54
CA LYS A 81 32.69 4.01 1.86
C LYS A 81 33.45 4.94 2.83
N GLY A 82 33.50 4.62 4.11
CA GLY A 82 34.09 5.47 5.15
C GLY A 82 33.14 6.53 5.71
N GLY A 83 31.87 6.53 5.26
CA GLY A 83 30.83 7.41 5.79
C GLY A 83 30.16 6.88 7.07
N GLY A 84 29.24 7.68 7.61
CA GLY A 84 28.29 7.22 8.63
C GLY A 84 27.13 6.43 8.02
N ARG A 85 26.27 5.86 8.88
CA ARG A 85 24.98 5.31 8.45
C ARG A 85 23.97 6.44 8.23
N PRO A 86 23.49 6.71 7.00
CA PRO A 86 22.63 7.86 6.73
C PRO A 86 21.26 7.76 7.41
N LEU A 87 20.65 6.58 7.47
CA LEU A 87 19.39 6.35 8.20
C LEU A 87 19.68 6.07 9.68
N GLY A 88 20.62 5.16 9.94
CA GLY A 88 21.00 4.70 11.27
C GLY A 88 19.92 3.81 11.91
N ALA A 89 20.22 3.28 13.10
CA ALA A 89 19.34 2.35 13.80
C ALA A 89 17.93 2.91 14.06
N ASN A 90 17.84 4.19 14.44
CA ASN A 90 16.57 4.86 14.70
C ASN A 90 15.77 5.12 13.41
N GLY A 91 16.45 5.45 12.30
CA GLY A 91 15.82 5.60 10.99
C GLY A 91 15.19 4.30 10.50
N LEU A 92 15.95 3.21 10.59
CA LEU A 92 15.46 1.86 10.26
C LEU A 92 14.31 1.43 11.17
N ALA A 93 14.41 1.65 12.49
CA ALA A 93 13.34 1.30 13.42
C ALA A 93 12.03 2.03 13.10
N VAL A 94 12.10 3.34 12.82
CA VAL A 94 10.93 4.13 12.42
C VAL A 94 10.34 3.64 11.10
N LEU A 95 11.19 3.32 10.12
CA LEU A 95 10.75 2.76 8.83
C LEU A 95 10.04 1.41 9.01
N GLU A 96 10.60 0.50 9.81
CA GLU A 96 10.02 -0.81 10.10
C GLU A 96 8.64 -0.70 10.78
N ILE A 97 8.44 0.31 11.61
CA ILE A 97 7.17 0.55 12.31
C ILE A 97 6.13 1.17 11.40
N LEU A 98 6.52 2.13 10.56
CA LEU A 98 5.63 2.72 9.56
C LEU A 98 5.17 1.68 8.53
N LEU A 99 6.02 0.70 8.21
CA LEU A 99 5.69 -0.43 7.35
C LEU A 99 4.99 -1.58 8.09
N GLY A 100 4.70 -1.44 9.38
CA GLY A 100 3.96 -2.44 10.17
C GLY A 100 4.72 -3.75 10.44
N ARG A 101 6.05 -3.76 10.26
CA ARG A 101 6.88 -4.97 10.40
C ARG A 101 7.41 -5.19 11.82
N ARG A 102 7.60 -4.11 12.59
CA ARG A 102 8.19 -4.13 13.94
C ARG A 102 7.25 -3.53 14.98
N GLY A 103 7.43 -3.95 16.23
CA GLY A 103 6.81 -3.36 17.42
C GLY A 103 5.64 -4.19 17.96
N ARG A 104 5.40 -4.07 19.27
CA ARG A 104 4.19 -4.62 19.91
C ARG A 104 2.95 -3.84 19.48
N LYS A 105 3.09 -2.51 19.39
CA LYS A 105 2.06 -1.60 18.87
C LYS A 105 2.25 -1.46 17.37
N ARG A 106 1.38 -2.11 16.59
CA ARG A 106 1.41 -2.01 15.12
C ARG A 106 0.64 -0.80 14.67
N ILE A 107 1.25 -0.03 13.76
CA ILE A 107 0.54 1.00 13.02
C ILE A 107 -0.21 0.29 11.88
N PRO A 108 -1.56 0.38 11.83
CA PRO A 108 -2.32 -0.22 10.75
C PRO A 108 -2.00 0.51 9.45
N ILE A 109 -1.65 -0.27 8.43
CA ILE A 109 -1.41 0.22 7.09
C ILE A 109 -2.37 -0.51 6.15
N ASP A 110 -3.13 0.26 5.37
CA ASP A 110 -3.99 -0.31 4.35
C ASP A 110 -3.14 -0.56 3.10
N PHE A 111 -2.89 -1.82 2.76
CA PHE A 111 -2.05 -2.18 1.62
C PHE A 111 -2.70 -1.82 0.28
N LYS A 112 -4.03 -1.85 0.19
CA LYS A 112 -4.76 -1.58 -1.04
C LYS A 112 -4.74 -0.10 -1.39
N THR A 113 -4.83 0.77 -0.38
CA THR A 113 -4.85 2.22 -0.59
C THR A 113 -3.52 2.91 -0.27
N GLY A 114 -2.67 2.32 0.56
CA GLY A 114 -1.45 2.94 1.08
C GLY A 114 -1.70 4.05 2.09
N ARG A 115 -2.91 4.13 2.67
CA ARG A 115 -3.26 5.15 3.66
C ARG A 115 -2.45 4.95 4.94
N LEU A 116 -1.71 6.00 5.33
CA LEU A 116 -0.90 6.01 6.54
C LEU A 116 -0.87 7.41 7.14
N PHE A 117 -1.49 7.59 8.32
CA PHE A 117 -1.59 8.88 9.01
C PHE A 117 -1.33 8.83 10.54
N PRO A 118 -0.31 8.09 11.01
CA PRO A 118 0.03 8.05 12.44
C PRO A 118 0.47 9.43 12.95
N ALA A 119 0.08 9.76 14.18
CA ALA A 119 0.64 10.92 14.88
C ALA A 119 2.12 10.66 15.25
N ILE A 120 2.92 11.72 15.43
CA ILE A 120 4.34 11.57 15.81
C ILE A 120 4.46 10.83 17.14
N ASP A 121 3.56 11.10 18.09
CA ASP A 121 3.54 10.42 19.39
C ASP A 121 3.22 8.93 19.24
N THR A 122 2.31 8.56 18.33
CA THR A 122 2.04 7.16 18.00
C THR A 122 3.28 6.44 17.46
N ILE A 123 4.07 7.11 16.61
CA ILE A 123 5.33 6.56 16.10
C ILE A 123 6.36 6.44 17.23
N ALA A 124 6.45 7.45 18.10
CA ALA A 124 7.37 7.47 19.24
C ALA A 124 7.11 6.33 20.21
N GLU A 125 5.84 6.13 20.59
CA GLU A 125 5.41 5.01 21.43
C GLU A 125 5.66 3.66 20.76
N ALA A 126 5.32 3.51 19.47
CA ALA A 126 5.52 2.25 18.76
C ALA A 126 7.01 1.92 18.60
N ALA A 127 7.88 2.93 18.46
CA ALA A 127 9.33 2.79 18.32
C ALA A 127 10.09 2.72 19.63
N ASN A 128 9.43 3.01 20.76
CA ASN A 128 10.07 3.23 22.04
C ASN A 128 11.21 4.27 21.93
N LEU A 129 10.92 5.38 21.22
CA LEU A 129 11.86 6.48 20.99
C LEU A 129 11.25 7.79 21.48
N CYS A 130 12.09 8.75 21.88
CA CYS A 130 11.60 10.09 22.17
C CYS A 130 11.16 10.82 20.89
N ARG A 131 10.19 11.73 21.04
CA ARG A 131 9.60 12.52 19.94
C ARG A 131 10.67 13.20 19.06
N VAL A 132 11.70 13.79 19.68
CA VAL A 132 12.79 14.48 18.95
C VAL A 132 13.58 13.51 18.08
N THR A 133 13.84 12.30 18.57
CA THR A 133 14.55 11.26 17.81
C THR A 133 13.72 10.78 16.62
N VAL A 134 12.41 10.62 16.79
CA VAL A 134 11.49 10.31 15.69
C VAL A 134 11.51 11.39 14.62
N VAL A 135 11.42 12.67 15.01
CA VAL A 135 11.47 13.79 14.06
C VAL A 135 12.78 13.80 13.26
N ARG A 136 13.92 13.55 13.93
CA ARG A 136 15.24 13.43 13.28
C ARG A 136 15.30 12.21 12.34
N ALA A 137 14.75 11.07 12.74
CA ALA A 137 14.69 9.87 11.92
C ALA A 137 13.81 10.07 10.67
N LEU A 138 12.63 10.67 10.81
CA LEU A 138 11.75 11.03 9.70
C LEU A 138 12.45 12.00 8.73
N ALA A 139 13.18 12.99 9.25
CA ALA A 139 13.93 13.92 8.43
C ALA A 139 15.01 13.22 7.58
N ARG A 140 15.75 12.27 8.18
CA ARG A 140 16.74 11.45 7.45
C ARG A 140 16.10 10.57 6.39
N LEU A 141 15.02 9.86 6.74
CA LEU A 141 14.27 9.02 5.77
C LEU A 141 13.80 9.83 4.57
N ARG A 142 13.34 11.06 4.79
CA ARG A 142 12.94 11.96 3.71
C ARG A 142 14.11 12.50 2.90
N ALA A 143 15.22 12.82 3.54
CA ALA A 143 16.42 13.29 2.85
C ALA A 143 16.95 12.25 1.86
N HIS A 144 16.80 10.95 2.18
CA HIS A 144 17.24 9.85 1.33
C HIS A 144 16.11 9.20 0.50
N GLY A 145 14.91 9.80 0.47
CA GLY A 145 13.82 9.36 -0.41
C GLY A 145 13.04 8.13 0.05
N PHE A 146 13.37 7.54 1.19
CA PHE A 146 12.65 6.36 1.74
C PHE A 146 11.25 6.69 2.22
N LEU A 147 10.99 7.95 2.60
CA LEU A 147 9.70 8.37 3.11
C LEU A 147 9.36 9.77 2.63
N ARG A 148 8.11 10.00 2.24
CA ARG A 148 7.57 11.33 2.01
C ARG A 148 6.32 11.54 2.84
N TRP A 149 5.95 12.80 3.03
CA TRP A 149 4.72 13.14 3.71
C TRP A 149 4.11 14.44 3.19
N VAL A 150 2.79 14.50 3.27
CA VAL A 150 2.00 15.70 3.06
C VAL A 150 1.43 16.16 4.39
N ARG A 151 1.61 17.44 4.71
CA ARG A 151 1.00 18.04 5.90
C ARG A 151 -0.47 18.30 5.62
N ARG A 152 -1.33 17.90 6.55
CA ARG A 152 -2.77 18.01 6.41
C ARG A 152 -3.37 18.95 7.44
N SER A 153 -4.50 19.54 7.07
CA SER A 153 -5.33 20.39 7.92
C SER A 153 -6.79 20.08 7.63
N ARG A 154 -7.65 20.33 8.61
CA ARG A 154 -9.10 20.25 8.44
C ARG A 154 -9.73 21.58 8.82
N LYS A 155 -10.90 21.89 8.28
CA LYS A 155 -11.70 23.02 8.76
C LYS A 155 -12.38 22.62 10.06
N THR A 156 -12.48 23.55 11.01
CA THR A 156 -13.05 23.30 12.33
C THR A 156 -14.58 23.35 12.35
N GLY A 157 -15.21 23.72 11.23
CA GLY A 157 -16.67 23.88 11.14
C GLY A 157 -17.21 25.12 11.86
N LYS A 158 -16.34 25.90 12.51
CA LYS A 158 -16.66 27.15 13.23
C LYS A 158 -16.66 28.38 12.30
N ASP A 159 -17.21 28.20 11.11
CA ASP A 159 -17.22 29.23 10.05
C ASP A 159 -17.94 30.49 10.57
N GLY A 160 -17.18 31.57 10.78
CA GLY A 160 -17.73 32.86 11.25
C GLY A 160 -17.87 33.01 12.77
N GLU A 161 -17.41 32.04 13.56
CA GLU A 161 -17.27 32.17 15.02
C GLU A 161 -15.89 32.71 15.42
N PHE A 162 -15.81 33.27 16.64
CA PHE A 162 -14.54 33.72 17.22
C PHE A 162 -13.70 32.48 17.60
N GLY A 163 -12.73 32.12 16.74
CA GLY A 163 -11.83 30.99 16.96
C GLY A 163 -11.04 30.57 15.71
N PRO A 164 -10.07 29.65 15.85
CA PRO A 164 -9.28 29.13 14.73
C PRO A 164 -10.19 28.37 13.74
N GLN A 165 -10.13 28.76 12.47
CA GLN A 165 -10.99 28.23 11.41
C GLN A 165 -10.46 26.90 10.85
N ARG A 166 -9.19 26.58 11.15
CA ARG A 166 -8.50 25.40 10.66
C ARG A 166 -7.66 24.78 11.76
N GLU A 167 -7.67 23.45 11.81
CA GLU A 167 -6.88 22.64 12.73
C GLU A 167 -5.85 21.83 11.94
N GLN A 168 -4.65 21.70 12.50
CA GLN A 168 -3.63 20.81 11.97
C GLN A 168 -4.03 19.36 12.24
N THR A 169 -4.00 18.52 11.20
CA THR A 169 -4.23 17.08 11.35
C THR A 169 -2.92 16.31 11.17
N SER A 170 -2.98 15.01 11.46
CA SER A 170 -1.85 14.09 11.26
C SER A 170 -1.32 14.14 9.83
N ASN A 171 0.00 14.09 9.68
CA ASN A 171 0.61 14.03 8.36
C ASN A 171 0.18 12.75 7.62
N ALA A 172 0.00 12.86 6.31
CA ALA A 172 -0.14 11.72 5.42
C ALA A 172 1.25 11.24 5.00
N TYR A 173 1.68 10.07 5.46
CA TYR A 173 2.94 9.45 5.07
C TYR A 173 2.71 8.53 3.87
N TYR A 174 3.69 8.46 2.98
CA TYR A 174 3.64 7.57 1.81
C TYR A 174 5.05 7.21 1.34
N PHE A 175 5.15 6.10 0.61
CA PHE A 175 6.39 5.59 0.07
C PHE A 175 6.42 5.81 -1.44
N ASP A 176 7.50 6.42 -1.92
CA ASP A 176 7.68 6.76 -3.33
C ASP A 176 9.00 6.20 -3.84
N PRO A 177 9.00 5.02 -4.49
CA PRO A 177 10.21 4.43 -5.05
C PRO A 177 10.93 5.33 -6.07
N GLY A 178 10.22 6.30 -6.68
CA GLY A 178 10.80 7.27 -7.60
C GLY A 178 11.68 8.32 -6.92
N ALA A 179 11.48 8.55 -5.62
CA ALA A 179 12.28 9.48 -4.82
C ALA A 179 13.59 8.88 -4.31
N LEU A 180 13.76 7.56 -4.40
CA LEU A 180 14.99 6.87 -3.98
C LEU A 180 16.16 7.21 -4.91
N PRO A 181 17.40 7.24 -4.39
CA PRO A 181 18.60 7.32 -5.24
C PRO A 181 18.60 6.22 -6.30
N LYS A 182 19.12 6.50 -7.50
CA LYS A 182 19.06 5.59 -8.66
C LYS A 182 19.56 4.18 -8.33
N THR A 183 20.69 4.07 -7.63
CA THR A 183 21.29 2.80 -7.22
C THR A 183 20.41 2.03 -6.23
N VAL A 184 19.83 2.73 -5.25
CA VAL A 184 18.93 2.18 -4.24
C VAL A 184 17.63 1.68 -4.89
N ARG A 185 17.05 2.47 -5.80
CA ARG A 185 15.88 2.08 -6.58
C ARG A 185 16.16 0.85 -7.45
N GLN A 186 17.30 0.80 -8.14
CA GLN A 186 17.69 -0.35 -8.94
C GLN A 186 17.83 -1.61 -8.08
N ARG A 187 18.45 -1.51 -6.90
CA ARG A 187 18.56 -2.62 -5.94
C ARG A 187 17.18 -3.11 -5.48
N LEU A 188 16.24 -2.20 -5.21
CA LEU A 188 14.87 -2.54 -4.86
C LEU A 188 14.17 -3.34 -5.97
N LEU A 189 14.27 -2.88 -7.22
CA LEU A 189 13.70 -3.57 -8.37
C LEU A 189 14.30 -4.97 -8.52
N GLN A 190 15.62 -5.11 -8.41
CA GLN A 190 16.28 -6.42 -8.48
C GLN A 190 15.83 -7.40 -7.39
N LEU A 191 15.64 -6.93 -6.16
CA LEU A 191 15.12 -7.78 -5.08
C LEU A 191 13.66 -8.16 -5.32
N TRP A 192 12.88 -7.21 -5.81
CA TRP A 192 11.47 -7.43 -6.13
C TRP A 192 11.30 -8.45 -7.27
N ASP A 193 12.07 -8.33 -8.35
CA ASP A 193 12.06 -9.28 -9.46
C ASP A 193 12.45 -10.69 -9.00
N ARG A 194 13.48 -10.81 -8.15
CA ARG A 194 13.87 -12.09 -7.54
C ARG A 194 12.76 -12.66 -6.66
N LYS A 195 12.08 -11.82 -5.88
CA LYS A 195 10.97 -12.25 -5.02
C LYS A 195 9.79 -12.75 -5.85
N LEU A 196 9.42 -12.03 -6.90
CA LEU A 196 8.36 -12.42 -7.83
C LEU A 196 8.71 -13.72 -8.55
N ALA A 197 9.95 -13.89 -9.01
CA ALA A 197 10.41 -15.14 -9.61
C ALA A 197 10.34 -16.31 -8.62
N ALA A 198 10.71 -16.10 -7.35
CA ALA A 198 10.60 -17.12 -6.31
C ALA A 198 9.14 -17.48 -5.98
N ILE A 199 8.23 -16.51 -5.99
CA ILE A 199 6.78 -16.73 -5.84
C ILE A 199 6.25 -17.50 -7.05
N GLY A 200 6.60 -17.08 -8.27
CA GLY A 200 6.24 -17.77 -9.51
C GLY A 200 6.75 -19.21 -9.54
N LYS A 201 7.96 -19.49 -9.03
CA LYS A 201 8.46 -20.86 -8.89
C LYS A 201 7.69 -21.69 -7.85
N ARG A 202 7.18 -21.07 -6.79
CA ARG A 202 6.37 -21.73 -5.76
C ARG A 202 4.96 -22.07 -6.22
N TYR A 203 4.35 -21.23 -7.06
CA TYR A 203 2.98 -21.40 -7.54
C TYR A 203 2.86 -21.85 -9.00
N GLY A 204 3.97 -21.88 -9.74
CA GLY A 204 4.05 -22.29 -11.15
C GLY A 204 4.32 -23.78 -11.34
N ALA A 205 4.50 -24.54 -10.27
CA ALA A 205 4.32 -25.99 -10.32
C ALA A 205 2.82 -26.27 -10.24
N PRO A 206 2.18 -26.85 -11.26
CA PRO A 206 0.80 -27.32 -11.11
C PRO A 206 0.77 -28.31 -9.93
N PRO A 207 -0.29 -28.31 -9.09
CA PRO A 207 -0.48 -29.41 -8.16
C PRO A 207 -0.38 -30.71 -8.96
N PRO A 208 0.22 -31.80 -8.41
CA PRO A 208 0.13 -33.08 -9.09
C PRO A 208 -1.35 -33.32 -9.34
N THR A 209 -1.74 -33.39 -10.62
CA THR A 209 -3.09 -33.79 -10.95
C THR A 209 -3.31 -35.15 -10.27
N PRO A 210 -4.44 -35.40 -9.60
CA PRO A 210 -4.77 -36.74 -9.12
C PRO A 210 -5.13 -37.64 -10.32
N ASP A 211 -4.25 -37.72 -11.31
CA ASP A 211 -4.38 -38.58 -12.49
C ASP A 211 -3.73 -39.92 -12.19
N SER A 212 -4.45 -40.70 -11.38
CA SER A 212 -4.56 -42.17 -11.40
C SER A 212 -4.80 -42.65 -9.97
N PRO A 213 -5.84 -43.45 -9.69
CA PRO A 213 -5.91 -44.16 -8.43
C PRO A 213 -4.61 -44.99 -8.24
N PRO A 214 -4.10 -45.10 -7.00
CA PRO A 214 -2.87 -45.82 -6.74
C PRO A 214 -2.96 -47.23 -7.32
N GLN A 215 -2.09 -47.52 -8.29
CA GLN A 215 -2.04 -48.84 -8.93
C GLN A 215 -1.64 -49.87 -7.87
N PRO A 216 -2.40 -50.97 -7.68
CA PRO A 216 -2.18 -51.90 -6.57
C PRO A 216 -0.77 -52.49 -6.66
N ALA A 217 0.07 -52.36 -5.62
CA ALA A 217 1.49 -52.76 -5.68
C ALA A 217 1.72 -54.24 -6.04
N TYR A 218 0.71 -55.10 -5.84
CA TYR A 218 0.76 -56.53 -6.13
C TYR A 218 0.61 -56.80 -7.65
N SER A 219 1.70 -57.28 -8.26
CA SER A 219 1.81 -57.51 -9.71
C SER A 219 0.72 -58.43 -10.31
N PRO A 220 0.33 -59.55 -9.67
CA PRO A 220 -0.74 -60.40 -10.19
C PRO A 220 -2.10 -59.70 -10.25
N LEU A 221 -2.39 -58.83 -9.27
CA LEU A 221 -3.64 -58.06 -9.21
C LEU A 221 -3.72 -57.03 -10.35
N ARG A 222 -2.59 -56.42 -10.70
CA ARG A 222 -2.51 -55.51 -11.85
C ARG A 222 -2.82 -56.21 -13.17
N LYS A 223 -2.27 -57.42 -13.37
CA LYS A 223 -2.53 -58.22 -14.58
C LYS A 223 -4.00 -58.61 -14.69
N ALA A 224 -4.57 -59.13 -13.60
CA ALA A 224 -5.98 -59.51 -13.56
C ALA A 224 -6.92 -58.32 -13.87
N LEU A 225 -6.63 -57.13 -13.32
CA LEU A 225 -7.39 -55.91 -13.61
C LEU A 225 -7.22 -55.42 -15.05
N SER A 226 -6.04 -55.55 -15.65
CA SER A 226 -5.85 -55.19 -17.06
C SER A 226 -6.57 -56.16 -18.00
N GLU A 227 -6.53 -57.45 -17.71
CA GLU A 227 -7.20 -58.48 -18.50
C GLU A 227 -8.73 -58.31 -18.45
N MET A 228 -9.27 -58.02 -17.25
CA MET A 228 -10.69 -57.75 -17.07
C MET A 228 -11.13 -56.49 -17.84
N ARG A 229 -10.29 -55.46 -17.87
CA ARG A 229 -10.57 -54.22 -18.61
C ARG A 229 -10.55 -54.43 -20.12
N SER A 230 -9.56 -55.17 -20.64
CA SER A 230 -9.51 -55.55 -22.05
C SER A 230 -10.69 -56.44 -22.47
N SER A 231 -11.22 -57.27 -21.57
CA SER A 231 -12.42 -58.07 -21.84
C SER A 231 -13.70 -57.22 -21.95
N PHE A 232 -13.81 -56.11 -21.21
CA PHE A 232 -14.92 -55.16 -21.33
C PHE A 232 -14.85 -54.37 -22.64
N ASP A 233 -13.64 -53.98 -23.05
CA ASP A 233 -13.44 -53.24 -24.30
C ASP A 233 -13.74 -54.13 -25.52
N ASN A 234 -13.39 -55.43 -25.48
CA ASN A 234 -13.69 -56.39 -26.55
C ASN A 234 -15.17 -56.81 -26.63
N ALA A 235 -15.95 -56.65 -25.55
CA ALA A 235 -17.38 -57.01 -25.54
C ALA A 235 -18.29 -55.91 -26.13
N SER A 236 -17.73 -54.77 -26.52
CA SER A 236 -18.52 -53.66 -27.09
C SER A 236 -18.68 -53.80 -28.62
N LEU A 237 -19.80 -54.43 -29.01
CA LEU A 237 -20.71 -54.19 -30.16
C LEU A 237 -21.08 -55.47 -30.94
N PRO A 238 -22.36 -55.93 -30.92
CA PRO A 238 -22.99 -56.44 -32.12
C PRO A 238 -23.48 -55.27 -33.00
N SER A 239 -23.10 -55.30 -34.27
CA SER A 239 -23.56 -54.38 -35.32
C SER A 239 -25.10 -54.38 -35.42
N SER A 240 -25.76 -53.27 -35.11
CA SER A 240 -27.18 -53.08 -35.45
C SER A 240 -27.36 -53.02 -36.97
N PRO A 241 -28.38 -53.68 -37.56
CA PRO A 241 -28.62 -53.65 -39.00
C PRO A 241 -29.23 -52.31 -39.43
N ALA A 242 -28.83 -51.86 -40.62
CA ALA A 242 -29.29 -50.63 -41.25
C ALA A 242 -30.80 -50.67 -41.59
N ILE A 243 -31.53 -49.63 -41.20
CA ILE A 243 -32.94 -49.41 -41.57
C ILE A 243 -32.95 -48.72 -42.95
N PRO A 244 -33.66 -49.25 -43.97
CA PRO A 244 -33.75 -48.60 -45.26
C PRO A 244 -34.78 -47.46 -45.23
N ALA A 245 -34.40 -46.31 -45.77
CA ALA A 245 -35.29 -45.17 -45.99
C ALA A 245 -36.27 -45.48 -47.14
N GLN A 246 -37.57 -45.37 -46.85
CA GLN A 246 -38.63 -45.33 -47.87
C GLN A 246 -38.99 -43.86 -48.13
N GLY A 247 -39.24 -43.54 -49.41
CA GLY A 247 -39.66 -42.22 -49.89
C GLY A 247 -41.14 -41.94 -49.72
#